data_AF-A0A101LTD5-F1
#
_entry.id   AF-A0A101LTD5-F1
#
_cell.length_a   1.000
_cell.length_b   1.000
_cell.length_c   1.000
_cell.angle_alpha   90.00
_cell.angle_beta   90.00
_cell.angle_gamma   90.00
#
_symmetry.space_group_name_H-M   'P 1'
#
loop_
_entity.id
_entity.type
_entity.pdbx_description
1 polymer ?
#
loop_
_entity_poly.entity_id
_entity_poly.type
_entity_poly.pdbx_seq_one_letter_code
_entity_poly.pdbx_strand_id
1 'polypeptide(L)'
;MQMTQSSSTNQPTTLHPILIRRCRATALLGEALIRYQISRTLSDRIHLLALASMANALGALTDQEAQVVNTTLAVPARRQEHPHE
;
A
#
# COMPACT_ATOMS: atom_id res chain seq x y z
N MET A 1 45.88 -24.45 -25.59
CA MET A 1 45.22 -24.07 -24.32
C MET A 1 44.06 -23.16 -24.68
N GLN A 2 42.83 -23.66 -24.69
CA GLN A 2 41.64 -22.88 -25.08
C GLN A 2 41.05 -22.23 -23.83
N MET A 3 40.95 -20.90 -23.82
CA MET A 3 40.25 -20.15 -22.77
C MET A 3 38.76 -20.18 -23.07
N THR A 4 37.99 -20.94 -22.29
CA THR A 4 36.53 -20.88 -22.35
C THR A 4 36.06 -19.61 -21.66
N GLN A 5 35.78 -18.57 -22.45
CA GLN A 5 35.12 -17.35 -21.99
C GLN A 5 33.71 -17.72 -21.50
N SER A 6 33.51 -17.75 -20.19
CA SER A 6 32.18 -17.91 -19.60
C SER A 6 31.47 -16.56 -19.62
N SER A 7 30.54 -16.40 -20.56
CA SER A 7 29.68 -15.22 -20.63
C SER A 7 28.61 -15.32 -19.54
N SER A 8 28.67 -14.45 -18.53
CA SER A 8 27.61 -14.34 -17.51
C SER A 8 26.32 -13.87 -18.19
N THR A 9 25.32 -14.74 -18.22
CA THR A 9 24.00 -14.40 -18.77
C THR A 9 23.28 -13.50 -17.77
N ASN A 10 23.49 -12.19 -17.84
CA ASN A 10 22.73 -11.23 -17.05
C ASN A 10 21.29 -11.21 -17.58
N GLN A 11 20.41 -12.05 -17.03
CA GLN A 11 18.97 -11.91 -17.27
C GLN A 11 18.50 -10.57 -16.68
N PRO A 12 17.82 -9.71 -17.44
CA PRO A 12 17.19 -8.54 -16.88
C PRO A 12 16.14 -8.99 -15.86
N THR A 13 16.32 -8.67 -14.58
CA THR A 13 15.27 -8.75 -13.55
C THR A 13 14.25 -7.64 -13.80
N THR A 14 13.54 -7.70 -14.91
CA THR A 14 12.35 -6.86 -15.11
C THR A 14 11.29 -7.36 -14.12
N LEU A 15 10.96 -6.52 -13.13
CA LEU A 15 9.94 -6.86 -12.15
C LEU A 15 8.64 -7.20 -12.88
N HIS A 16 8.06 -8.35 -12.55
CA HIS A 16 6.79 -8.78 -13.12
C HIS A 16 5.73 -7.67 -12.89
N PRO A 17 4.91 -7.31 -13.90
CA PRO A 17 3.97 -6.18 -13.79
C PRO A 17 3.04 -6.23 -12.56
N ILE A 18 2.71 -7.44 -12.10
CA ILE A 18 1.96 -7.65 -10.85
C ILE A 18 2.72 -7.15 -9.62
N LEU A 19 4.03 -7.39 -9.54
CA LEU A 19 4.87 -6.92 -8.44
C LEU A 19 4.95 -5.39 -8.42
N ILE A 20 5.07 -4.76 -9.59
CA ILE A 20 5.08 -3.29 -9.70
C ILE A 20 3.76 -2.71 -9.17
N ARG A 21 2.62 -3.31 -9.55
CA ARG A 21 1.29 -2.89 -9.10
C ARG A 21 1.13 -3.07 -7.59
N ARG A 22 1.56 -4.22 -7.05
CA ARG A 22 1.53 -4.50 -5.61
C ARG A 22 2.41 -3.50 -4.84
N CYS A 23 3.66 -3.30 -5.24
CA CYS A 23 4.56 -2.34 -4.58
C CYS A 23 3.97 -0.92 -4.55
N ARG A 24 3.38 -0.46 -5.65
CA ARG A 24 2.70 0.85 -5.68
C ARG A 24 1.49 0.90 -4.75
N ALA A 25 0.64 -0.13 -4.77
CA ALA A 25 -0.52 -0.20 -3.90
C ALA A 25 -0.12 -0.21 -2.42
N THR A 26 0.89 -1.01 -2.05
CA THR A 26 1.43 -1.07 -0.68
C THR A 26 2.02 0.27 -0.26
N ALA A 27 2.72 0.98 -1.13
CA ALA A 27 3.27 2.30 -0.82
C ALA A 27 2.17 3.35 -0.55
N LEU A 28 1.17 3.42 -1.43
CA LEU A 28 0.04 4.35 -1.28
C LEU A 28 -0.80 4.04 -0.05
N LEU A 29 -1.07 2.75 0.21
CA LEU A 29 -1.78 2.31 1.40
C LEU A 29 -0.99 2.57 2.67
N GLY A 30 0.33 2.33 2.66
CA GLY A 30 1.20 2.62 3.79
C GLY A 30 1.17 4.09 4.17
N GLU A 31 1.24 4.99 3.18
CA GLU A 31 1.11 6.42 3.41
C GLU A 31 -0.25 6.78 4.06
N ALA A 32 -1.34 6.29 3.48
CA ALA A 32 -2.69 6.56 3.98
C ALA A 32 -2.93 5.97 5.38
N LEU A 33 -2.39 4.79 5.67
CA LEU A 33 -2.43 4.15 6.99
C LEU A 33 -1.71 4.99 8.03
N ILE A 34 -0.49 5.42 7.74
CA ILE A 34 0.30 6.26 8.66
C ILE A 34 -0.42 7.59 8.89
N ARG A 35 -0.87 8.25 7.83
CA ARG A 35 -1.60 9.53 7.91
C ARG A 35 -2.84 9.40 8.79
N TYR A 36 -3.67 8.38 8.56
CA TYR A 36 -4.87 8.14 9.35
C TYR A 36 -4.55 7.80 10.81
N GLN A 37 -3.51 7.01 11.08
CA GLN A 37 -3.13 6.69 12.46
C GLN A 37 -2.67 7.92 13.25
N ILE A 38 -2.00 8.87 12.58
CA ILE A 38 -1.52 10.11 13.20
C ILE A 38 -2.69 11.10 13.41
N SER A 39 -3.39 11.47 12.33
CA SER A 39 -4.41 12.53 12.38
C SER A 39 -5.73 12.05 12.96
N ARG A 40 -6.09 10.80 12.66
CA ARG A 40 -7.40 10.19 12.89
C ARG A 40 -8.58 11.03 12.40
N THR A 41 -8.42 11.84 11.35
CA THR A 41 -9.53 12.64 10.83
C THR A 41 -10.51 11.78 10.02
N LEU A 42 -11.74 12.28 9.84
CA LEU A 42 -12.72 11.63 8.96
C LEU A 42 -12.25 11.62 7.51
N SER A 43 -11.61 12.70 7.05
CA SER A 43 -11.09 12.81 5.68
C SER A 43 -10.02 11.75 5.40
N ASP A 44 -9.07 11.57 6.32
CA ASP A 44 -8.02 10.55 6.16
C ASP A 44 -8.58 9.12 6.22
N ARG A 45 -9.64 8.90 7.01
CA ARG A 45 -10.37 7.63 7.03
C ARG A 45 -11.01 7.32 5.68
N ILE A 46 -11.67 8.30 5.07
CA ILE A 46 -12.31 8.15 3.75
C ILE A 46 -11.24 7.89 2.69
N HIS A 47 -10.12 8.61 2.74
CA HIS A 47 -9.02 8.43 1.81
C HIS A 47 -8.41 7.02 1.89
N LEU A 48 -8.15 6.53 3.12
CA LEU A 48 -7.68 5.18 3.35
C LEU A 48 -8.67 4.13 2.85
N LEU A 49 -9.97 4.30 3.11
CA LEU A 49 -11.02 3.39 2.64
C LEU A 49 -11.08 3.32 1.11
N ALA A 50 -11.00 4.47 0.43
CA ALA A 50 -11.04 4.53 -1.03
C ALA A 50 -9.84 3.81 -1.66
N LEU A 51 -8.63 4.06 -1.15
CA LEU A 51 -7.41 3.38 -1.61
C LEU A 51 -7.47 1.87 -1.35
N ALA A 52 -7.95 1.45 -0.17
CA ALA A 52 -8.10 0.05 0.19
C ALA A 52 -9.08 -0.69 -0.73
N SER A 53 -10.24 -0.07 -0.99
CA SER A 53 -11.23 -0.63 -1.93
C SER A 53 -10.64 -0.80 -3.33
N MET A 54 -9.90 0.20 -3.82
CA MET A 54 -9.29 0.15 -5.14
C MET A 54 -8.17 -0.90 -5.21
N ALA A 55 -7.32 -0.98 -4.19
CA ALA A 55 -6.25 -1.97 -4.12
C ALA A 55 -6.80 -3.41 -4.05
N ASN A 56 -7.90 -3.64 -3.34
CA ASN A 56 -8.56 -4.94 -3.31
C ASN A 56 -9.18 -5.31 -4.67
N ALA A 57 -9.89 -4.37 -5.29
CA ALA A 57 -10.50 -4.60 -6.61
C ALA A 57 -9.45 -4.93 -7.70
N LEU A 58 -8.23 -4.43 -7.54
CA LEU A 58 -7.10 -4.70 -8.46
C LEU A 58 -6.28 -5.94 -8.08
N GLY A 59 -6.67 -6.69 -7.05
CA GLY A 59 -5.93 -7.86 -6.55
C GLY A 59 -4.52 -7.50 -6.03
N ALA A 60 -4.31 -6.23 -5.64
CA ALA A 60 -3.02 -5.73 -5.21
C ALA A 60 -2.75 -6.01 -3.72
N LEU A 61 -3.79 -6.38 -2.96
CA LEU A 61 -3.74 -6.76 -1.55
C LEU A 61 -3.80 -8.28 -1.41
N THR A 62 -3.01 -8.82 -0.50
CA THR A 62 -3.25 -10.13 0.11
C THR A 62 -4.31 -10.01 1.21
N ASP A 63 -4.89 -11.14 1.61
CA ASP A 63 -5.86 -11.21 2.71
C ASP A 63 -5.28 -10.63 4.01
N GLN A 64 -4.01 -10.90 4.29
CA GLN A 64 -3.31 -10.37 5.47
C GLN A 64 -3.19 -8.85 5.43
N GLU A 65 -2.82 -8.27 4.29
CA GLU A 65 -2.72 -6.81 4.14
C GLU A 65 -4.10 -6.15 4.25
N ALA A 66 -5.14 -6.77 3.67
CA ALA A 66 -6.52 -6.29 3.81
C ALA A 66 -7.00 -6.32 5.28
N GLN A 67 -6.61 -7.35 6.04
CA GLN A 67 -6.93 -7.44 7.46
C GLN A 67 -6.29 -6.32 8.29
N VAL A 68 -5.04 -5.94 7.99
CA VAL A 68 -4.37 -4.80 8.66
C VAL A 68 -5.15 -3.50 8.44
N VAL A 69 -5.59 -3.26 7.19
CA VAL A 69 -6.41 -2.08 6.87
C VAL A 69 -7.75 -2.09 7.60
N ASN A 70 -8.45 -3.23 7.60
CA ASN A 70 -9.74 -3.37 8.31
C ASN A 70 -9.60 -3.13 9.82
N THR A 71 -8.53 -3.67 10.42
CA THR A 71 -8.22 -3.46 11.83
C THR A 71 -7.97 -1.99 12.13
N THR A 72 -7.27 -1.30 11.22
CA THR A 72 -6.99 0.13 11.37
C THR A 72 -8.27 0.96 11.26
N LEU A 73 -9.14 0.66 10.28
CA LEU A 73 -10.41 1.36 10.04
C LEU A 73 -11.49 1.10 11.11
N ALA A 74 -11.32 0.05 11.92
CA ALA A 74 -12.16 -0.25 13.07
C ALA A 74 -11.94 0.76 14.23
N VAL A 75 -10.77 1.39 14.28
CA VAL A 75 -10.52 2.51 15.19
C VAL A 75 -11.35 3.70 14.71
N PRO A 76 -12.16 4.34 15.56
CA PRO A 76 -12.97 5.48 15.13
C PRO A 76 -12.10 6.70 14.82
N ALA A 77 -12.50 7.44 13.79
CA ALA A 77 -11.96 8.78 13.54
C ALA A 77 -12.32 9.70 14.72
N ARG A 78 -11.41 10.62 15.06
CA ARG A 78 -11.70 11.71 15.98
C ARG A 78 -12.83 12.55 15.37
N ARG A 79 -13.86 12.83 16.16
CA ARG A 79 -14.77 13.93 15.84
C ARG A 79 -13.89 15.18 15.72
N GLN A 80 -13.96 15.85 14.58
CA GLN A 80 -13.48 17.21 14.50
C GLN A 80 -14.41 18.04 15.39
N GLU A 81 -14.02 18.22 16.64
CA GLU A 81 -14.52 19.29 17.49
C GLU A 81 -14.03 20.58 16.80
N HIS A 82 -14.91 21.25 16.06
CA HIS A 82 -14.64 22.60 15.58
C HIS A 82 -14.55 23.50 16.82
N PRO A 83 -13.39 24.07 17.18
CA PRO A 83 -13.36 25.15 18.13
C PRO A 83 -13.96 26.34 17.38
N HIS A 84 -15.23 26.62 17.66
CA HIS A 84 -15.79 27.93 17.37
C HIS A 84 -15.21 28.89 18.41
N GLU A 85 -14.22 29.67 18.02
CA GLU A 85 -13.89 30.95 18.65
C GLU A 85 -14.19 32.08 17.65
#